data_AF-G7K897-F1
#
_entry.id   AF-G7K897-F1
#
_cell.length_a   1.000
_cell.length_b   1.000
_cell.length_c   1.000
_cell.angle_alpha   90.00
_cell.angle_beta   90.00
_cell.angle_gamma   90.00
#
_symmetry.space_group_name_H-M   'P 1'
#
loop_
_entity.id
_entity.type
_entity.pdbx_description
1 polymer ?
#
loop_
_entity_poly.entity_id
_entity_poly.type
_entity_poly.pdbx_seq_one_letter_code
_entity_poly.pdbx_strand_id
1 'polypeptide(L)'
;MSWLNCNFIVHDNLLVHLECWSKEVSTRKLRQGFWLIWHATLWVIWKVRNEIIFNNGTFDVEEVVENIKFLSWSWSLHRLKIGPSLFYEWCWNPRECLLR
;
A
#
# COMPACT_ATOMS: atom_id res chain seq x y z
N MET A 1 -6.56 6.69 1.19
CA MET A 1 -6.32 5.81 0.03
C MET A 1 -6.83 6.41 -1.30
N SER A 2 -7.20 7.69 -1.35
CA SER A 2 -7.64 8.38 -2.59
C SER A 2 -6.63 8.26 -3.74
N TRP A 3 -5.33 8.18 -3.43
CA TRP A 3 -4.24 7.99 -4.40
C TRP A 3 -4.31 6.68 -5.22
N LEU A 4 -5.04 5.66 -4.74
CA LEU A 4 -5.25 4.41 -5.48
C LEU A 4 -6.51 4.42 -6.36
N ASN A 5 -7.32 5.49 -6.30
CA ASN A 5 -8.66 5.55 -6.90
C ASN A 5 -9.58 4.39 -6.50
N CYS A 6 -9.35 3.76 -5.33
CA CYS A 6 -10.22 2.73 -4.78
C CYS A 6 -11.27 3.36 -3.84
N ASN A 7 -12.55 3.22 -4.18
CA ASN A 7 -13.65 3.55 -3.27
C ASN A 7 -13.71 2.51 -2.16
N PHE A 8 -13.44 2.94 -0.93
CA PHE A 8 -13.23 2.08 0.21
C PHE A 8 -14.49 2.01 1.08
N ILE A 9 -14.89 0.79 1.47
CA ILE A 9 -15.82 0.57 2.57
C ILE A 9 -15.04 -0.23 3.62
N VAL A 10 -14.78 0.37 4.80
CA VAL A 10 -14.16 -0.33 5.92
C VAL A 10 -15.14 -1.41 6.36
N HIS A 11 -14.72 -2.66 6.28
CA HIS A 11 -15.47 -3.79 6.82
C HIS A 11 -14.72 -4.35 8.02
N ASP A 12 -15.45 -4.85 9.02
CA ASP A 12 -14.88 -5.34 10.28
C ASP A 12 -13.93 -6.54 10.10
N ASN A 13 -13.97 -7.19 8.92
CA ASN A 13 -13.11 -8.32 8.61
C ASN A 13 -11.96 -7.93 7.65
N LEU A 14 -10.75 -8.05 8.17
CA LEU A 14 -9.48 -7.74 7.49
C LEU A 14 -9.21 -8.62 6.25
N LEU A 15 -9.76 -9.83 6.21
CA LEU A 15 -9.68 -10.74 5.05
C LEU A 15 -10.66 -10.36 3.94
N VAL A 16 -11.87 -9.93 4.30
CA VAL A 16 -12.85 -9.40 3.33
C VAL A 16 -12.31 -8.12 2.71
N HIS A 17 -11.62 -7.32 3.51
CA HIS A 17 -10.91 -6.15 3.04
C HIS A 17 -9.81 -6.49 2.00
N LEU A 18 -8.99 -7.54 2.24
CA LEU A 18 -8.01 -8.03 1.26
C LEU A 18 -8.68 -8.54 -0.03
N GLU A 19 -9.81 -9.24 0.08
CA GLU A 19 -10.54 -9.72 -1.10
C GLU A 19 -11.05 -8.57 -1.97
N CYS A 20 -11.55 -7.48 -1.39
CA CYS A 20 -12.00 -6.30 -2.13
C CYS A 20 -10.88 -5.70 -3.00
N TRP A 21 -9.63 -5.71 -2.51
CA TRP A 21 -8.45 -5.26 -3.28
C TRP A 21 -8.09 -6.17 -4.46
N SER A 22 -8.64 -7.39 -4.51
CA SER A 22 -8.31 -8.40 -5.52
C SER A 22 -9.39 -8.63 -6.57
N LYS A 23 -10.65 -8.26 -6.27
CA LYS A 23 -11.83 -8.55 -7.11
C LYS A 23 -11.93 -7.65 -8.36
N GLU A 24 -11.43 -6.42 -8.30
CA GLU A 24 -11.41 -5.49 -9.45
C GLU A 24 -10.17 -5.65 -10.37
N VAL A 25 -9.29 -6.59 -10.06
CA VAL A 25 -7.96 -6.65 -10.66
C VAL A 25 -7.85 -7.84 -11.63
N SER A 26 -7.73 -7.51 -12.93
CA SER A 26 -7.78 -8.48 -14.03
C SER A 26 -6.50 -9.32 -14.21
N THR A 27 -5.33 -8.83 -13.79
CA THR A 27 -4.04 -9.52 -14.00
C THR A 27 -3.40 -9.99 -12.70
N ARG A 28 -2.72 -11.14 -12.76
CA ARG A 28 -1.95 -11.69 -11.62
C ARG A 28 -0.91 -10.71 -11.10
N LYS A 29 -0.22 -9.99 -12.00
CA LYS A 29 0.78 -8.96 -11.65
C LYS A 29 0.15 -7.87 -10.77
N LEU A 30 -0.95 -7.28 -11.24
CA LEU A 30 -1.64 -6.23 -10.48
C LEU A 30 -2.13 -6.76 -9.14
N ARG A 31 -2.69 -7.98 -9.07
CA ARG A 31 -3.18 -8.55 -7.81
C ARG A 31 -2.06 -8.66 -6.77
N GLN A 32 -0.89 -9.15 -7.18
CA GLN A 32 0.30 -9.20 -6.32
C GLN A 32 0.76 -7.81 -5.90
N GLY A 33 0.70 -6.83 -6.79
CA GLY A 33 0.97 -5.42 -6.49
C GLY A 33 0.06 -4.84 -5.41
N PHE A 34 -1.25 -5.01 -5.55
CA PHE A 34 -2.23 -4.55 -4.57
C PHE A 34 -2.07 -5.27 -3.23
N TRP A 35 -1.79 -6.58 -3.21
CA TRP A 35 -1.46 -7.30 -1.98
C TRP A 35 -0.18 -6.76 -1.30
N LEU A 36 0.82 -6.37 -2.08
CA LEU A 36 2.04 -5.78 -1.54
C LEU A 36 1.78 -4.41 -0.92
N ILE A 37 1.00 -3.55 -1.59
CA ILE A 37 0.58 -2.25 -1.03
C ILE A 37 -0.23 -2.45 0.26
N TRP A 38 -1.10 -3.45 0.28
CA TRP A 38 -1.86 -3.81 1.48
C TRP A 38 -0.95 -4.25 2.64
N HIS A 39 0.01 -5.14 2.39
CA HIS A 39 0.98 -5.54 3.41
C HIS A 39 1.83 -4.37 3.91
N ALA A 40 2.27 -3.48 3.02
CA ALA A 40 2.99 -2.26 3.41
C ALA A 40 2.12 -1.37 4.31
N THR A 41 0.83 -1.25 4.00
CA THR A 41 -0.15 -0.51 4.82
C THR A 41 -0.25 -1.08 6.24
N LEU A 42 -0.47 -2.39 6.36
CA LEU A 42 -0.54 -3.06 7.66
C LEU A 42 0.77 -2.92 8.45
N TRP A 43 1.91 -3.06 7.77
CA TRP A 43 3.22 -2.94 8.39
C TRP A 43 3.46 -1.54 8.97
N VAL A 44 3.17 -0.47 8.21
CA VAL A 44 3.34 0.90 8.68
C VAL A 44 2.40 1.18 9.85
N ILE A 45 1.13 0.78 9.76
CA ILE A 45 0.16 0.95 10.86
C ILE A 45 0.65 0.24 12.13
N TRP A 46 1.11 -1.01 12.00
CA TRP A 46 1.64 -1.76 13.13
C TRP A 46 2.86 -1.06 13.75
N LYS A 47 3.79 -0.56 12.92
CA LYS A 47 4.98 0.15 13.38
C LYS A 47 4.62 1.43 14.14
N VAL A 48 3.73 2.26 13.59
CA VAL A 48 3.26 3.50 14.21
C VAL A 48 2.56 3.22 15.54
N ARG A 49 1.71 2.19 15.59
CA ARG A 49 1.06 1.78 16.85
C ARG A 49 2.06 1.39 17.92
N ASN A 50 3.11 0.65 17.57
CA ASN A 50 4.16 0.29 18.52
C ASN A 50 4.95 1.51 18.99
N GLU A 51 5.28 2.45 18.11
CA GLU A 51 5.94 3.70 18.50
C GLU A 51 5.10 4.51 19.50
N ILE A 52 3.79 4.60 19.30
CA ILE A 52 2.89 5.27 20.24
C ILE A 52 2.88 4.55 21.60
N ILE A 53 2.74 3.22 21.61
CA ILE A 53 2.59 2.43 22.84
C ILE A 53 3.89 2.35 23.64
N PHE A 54 5.02 2.12 22.97
CA PHE A 54 6.28 1.80 23.64
C PHE A 54 7.22 2.99 23.77
N ASN A 55 7.13 3.96 22.86
CA ASN A 55 8.05 5.12 22.81
C ASN A 55 7.34 6.46 23.03
N ASN A 56 6.06 6.43 23.42
CA ASN A 56 5.23 7.61 23.64
C ASN A 56 5.22 8.55 22.42
N GLY A 57 5.33 7.95 21.23
CA GLY A 57 5.33 8.65 19.95
C GLY A 57 4.00 9.31 19.64
N THR A 58 4.03 10.29 18.75
CA THR A 58 2.83 10.89 18.14
C THR A 58 2.65 10.33 16.74
N PHE A 59 1.46 10.47 16.16
CA PHE A 59 1.23 10.11 14.77
C PHE A 59 0.64 11.27 14.00
N ASP A 60 1.11 11.41 12.77
CA ASP A 60 0.49 12.23 11.75
C ASP A 60 0.00 11.34 10.61
N VAL A 61 -1.24 11.52 10.20
CA VAL A 61 -1.87 10.71 9.15
C VAL A 61 -1.18 10.95 7.81
N GLU A 62 -0.74 12.17 7.52
CA GLU A 62 -0.06 12.48 6.27
C GLU A 62 1.29 11.77 6.19
N GLU A 63 2.09 11.84 7.26
CA GLU A 63 3.35 11.09 7.38
C GLU A 63 3.15 9.57 7.22
N VAL A 64 2.11 9.00 7.84
CA VAL A 64 1.79 7.57 7.70
C VAL A 64 1.49 7.21 6.24
N VAL A 65 0.71 8.04 5.54
CA VAL A 65 0.38 7.80 4.14
C VAL A 65 1.62 7.89 3.25
N GLU A 66 2.50 8.87 3.47
CA GLU A 66 3.76 8.99 2.74
C GLU A 66 4.69 7.79 2.98
N ASN A 67 4.78 7.32 4.23
CA ASN A 67 5.54 6.11 4.57
C ASN A 67 4.98 4.86 3.86
N ILE A 68 3.65 4.73 3.74
CA ILE A 68 3.02 3.63 3.00
C ILE A 68 3.36 3.71 1.51
N LYS A 69 3.25 4.90 0.90
CA LYS A 69 3.61 5.10 -0.52
C LYS A 69 5.06 4.72 -0.77
N PHE A 70 5.98 5.24 0.04
CA PHE A 70 7.42 4.99 -0.11
C PHE A 70 7.76 3.51 0.09
N LEU A 71 7.26 2.90 1.16
CA LEU A 71 7.53 1.50 1.46
C LEU A 71 6.97 0.56 0.39
N SER A 72 5.74 0.80 -0.05
CA SER A 72 5.12 -0.02 -1.10
C SER A 72 5.82 0.12 -2.45
N TRP A 73 6.25 1.33 -2.83
CA TRP A 73 7.08 1.56 -4.01
C TRP A 73 8.41 0.78 -3.92
N SER A 74 9.16 0.98 -2.84
CA SER A 74 10.44 0.30 -2.63
C SER A 74 10.28 -1.22 -2.68
N TRP A 75 9.29 -1.76 -1.98
CA TRP A 75 9.00 -3.19 -2.01
C TRP A 75 8.57 -3.69 -3.39
N SER A 76 7.85 -2.89 -4.18
CA SER A 76 7.46 -3.28 -5.54
C SER A 76 8.69 -3.48 -6.44
N LEU A 77 9.68 -2.57 -6.38
CA LEU A 77 10.92 -2.67 -7.15
C LEU A 77 11.74 -3.89 -6.74
N HIS A 78 11.88 -4.15 -5.43
CA HIS A 78 12.72 -5.23 -4.93
C HIS A 78 12.05 -6.61 -4.95
N ARG A 79 10.73 -6.70 -4.73
CA ARG A 79 10.02 -7.98 -4.53
C ARG A 79 9.22 -8.42 -5.74
N LEU A 80 8.64 -7.50 -6.51
CA LEU A 80 7.82 -7.83 -7.69
C LEU A 80 8.62 -7.77 -8.99
N LYS A 81 9.86 -7.25 -8.96
CA LYS A 81 10.73 -7.09 -10.14
C LYS A 81 10.02 -6.38 -11.30
N ILE A 82 9.16 -5.41 -10.97
CA ILE A 82 8.51 -4.57 -11.97
C ILE A 82 9.56 -3.73 -12.69
N GLY A 83 9.26 -3.28 -13.92
CA GLY A 83 10.11 -2.33 -14.62
C GLY A 83 10.40 -1.09 -13.74
N PRO A 84 11.59 -0.48 -13.84
CA PRO A 84 11.94 0.66 -13.00
C PRO A 84 10.87 1.77 -13.13
N SER A 85 10.46 2.29 -11.98
CA SER A 85 9.57 3.44 -11.87
C SER A 85 10.08 4.39 -10.82
N LEU A 86 9.99 5.69 -11.09
CA LEU A 86 10.36 6.73 -10.14
C LEU A 86 9.27 6.85 -9.07
N PHE A 87 9.64 7.28 -7.87
CA PHE A 87 8.69 7.38 -6.76
C PHE A 87 7.50 8.30 -7.08
N TYR A 88 7.72 9.40 -7.82
CA TYR A 88 6.62 10.28 -8.21
C TYR A 88 5.63 9.60 -9.18
N GLU A 89 6.11 8.73 -10.08
CA GLU A 89 5.24 7.96 -10.99
C GLU A 89 4.36 7.01 -10.19
N TRP A 90 4.92 6.39 -9.16
CA TRP A 90 4.20 5.52 -8.24
C TRP A 90 3.12 6.27 -7.46
N CYS A 91 3.45 7.46 -6.95
CA CYS A 91 2.48 8.31 -6.25
C CYS A 91 1.36 8.81 -7.16
N TRP A 92 1.66 9.01 -8.46
CA TRP A 92 0.70 9.46 -9.46
C TRP A 92 -0.22 8.33 -9.93
N ASN A 93 0.34 7.19 -10.33
CA ASN A 93 -0.43 6.06 -10.84
C ASN A 93 0.31 4.72 -10.63
N PRO A 94 0.12 4.07 -9.47
CA PRO A 94 0.80 2.82 -9.15
C PRO A 94 0.32 1.64 -10.00
N ARG A 95 -0.91 1.71 -10.55
CA ARG A 95 -1.45 0.67 -11.42
C ARG A 95 -0.62 0.54 -12.71
N GLU A 96 -0.29 1.67 -13.33
CA GLU A 96 0.57 1.71 -14.52
C GLU A 96 1.98 1.21 -14.21
N CYS A 97 2.56 1.62 -13.07
CA CYS A 97 3.87 1.14 -12.64
C CYS A 97 3.90 -0.39 -12.46
N LEU A 98 2.85 -0.97 -11.87
CA LEU A 98 2.73 -2.42 -11.65
C LEU A 98 2.52 -3.24 -12.93
N LEU A 99 2.05 -2.61 -14.01
CA LEU A 99 1.85 -3.27 -15.30
C LEU A 99 3.10 -3.32 -16.17
N ARG A 100 4.14 -2.54 -15.84
CA ARG A 100 5.45 -2.57 -16.51
C ARG A 100 6.12 -3.95 -16.46
#